data_AF-A0A4U7D6G1-F1
#
_entry.id   AF-A0A4U7D6G1-F1
#
_cell.length_a   1.000
_cell.length_b   1.000
_cell.length_c   1.000
_cell.angle_alpha   90.00
_cell.angle_beta   90.00
_cell.angle_gamma   90.00
#
_symmetry.space_group_name_H-M   'P 1'
#
loop_
_entity.id
_entity.type
_entity.pdbx_description
1 polymer ?
#
loop_
_entity_poly.entity_id
_entity_poly.type
_entity_poly.pdbx_seq_one_letter_code
_entity_poly.pdbx_strand_id
1 'polypeptide(L)'
;MSDDLEPISPVDAVEMFHSAMEDEHSESTRRSEYHRLRAFIQFCDEDGIENLNNLSGRDLYRYRTWRREGKGDGREPIKLVTLKSQLATLRRFLRFAGDIDAVDPELYEQLTLPT
;
A
#
# COMPACT_ATOMS: atom_id res chain seq x y z
N MET A 1 2.70 -4.58 -20.85
CA MET A 1 3.38 -3.33 -21.24
C MET A 1 4.00 -2.84 -19.95
N SER A 2 5.24 -3.26 -19.71
CA SER A 2 5.93 -3.09 -18.42
C SER A 2 7.24 -2.34 -18.63
N ASP A 3 7.38 -1.65 -19.76
CA ASP A 3 8.66 -1.19 -20.29
C ASP A 3 9.10 0.18 -19.75
N ASP A 4 8.27 0.86 -18.96
CA ASP A 4 8.56 2.21 -18.42
C ASP A 4 8.47 2.31 -16.89
N LEU A 5 8.44 1.18 -16.14
CA LEU A 5 8.39 1.26 -14.68
C LEU A 5 9.76 1.53 -14.07
N GLU A 6 9.84 2.51 -13.17
CA GLU A 6 11.03 2.92 -12.45
C GLU A 6 11.17 2.14 -11.13
N PRO A 7 12.24 1.34 -10.96
CA PRO A 7 12.43 0.51 -9.76
C PRO A 7 12.44 1.32 -8.47
N ILE A 8 11.61 0.92 -7.51
CA ILE A 8 11.57 1.54 -6.18
C ILE A 8 11.19 0.52 -5.11
N SER A 9 11.75 0.70 -3.90
CA SER A 9 11.37 -0.13 -2.76
C SER A 9 10.00 0.29 -2.19
N PRO A 10 9.27 -0.61 -1.53
CA PRO A 10 8.05 -0.26 -0.82
C PRO A 10 8.24 0.85 0.23
N VAL A 11 9.42 0.92 0.86
CA VAL A 11 9.72 1.92 1.88
C VAL A 11 9.87 3.29 1.23
N ASP A 12 10.73 3.40 0.22
CA ASP A 12 11.02 4.68 -0.46
C ASP A 12 9.76 5.25 -1.12
N ALA A 13 8.95 4.40 -1.75
CA ALA A 13 7.69 4.83 -2.36
C ALA A 13 6.70 5.38 -1.33
N VAL A 14 6.62 4.78 -0.13
CA VAL A 14 5.76 5.26 0.96
C VAL A 14 6.28 6.57 1.54
N GLU A 15 7.59 6.76 1.60
CA GLU A 15 8.20 8.04 1.98
C GLU A 15 7.87 9.14 0.96
N MET A 16 8.02 8.86 -0.33
CA MET A 16 7.62 9.78 -1.40
C MET A 16 6.14 10.14 -1.33
N PHE A 17 5.26 9.16 -1.10
CA PHE A 17 3.83 9.40 -0.92
C PHE A 17 3.57 10.29 0.30
N HIS A 18 4.26 10.05 1.42
CA HIS A 18 4.12 10.87 2.61
C HIS A 18 4.57 12.32 2.38
N SER A 19 5.68 12.53 1.67
CA SER A 19 6.15 13.86 1.27
C SER A 19 5.17 14.57 0.34
N ALA A 20 4.58 13.88 -0.63
CA ALA A 20 3.58 14.45 -1.54
C ALA A 20 2.32 14.94 -0.79
N MET A 21 1.96 14.30 0.33
CA MET A 21 0.82 14.70 1.15
C MET A 21 1.08 15.93 2.05
N GLU A 22 2.32 16.42 2.16
CA GLU A 22 2.66 17.49 3.10
C GLU A 22 1.94 18.80 2.81
N ASP A 23 1.73 19.09 1.52
CA ASP A 23 1.06 20.30 1.05
C ASP A 23 -0.48 20.20 1.07
N GLU A 24 -1.04 18.98 1.06
CA GLU A 24 -2.47 18.75 0.84
C GLU A 24 -3.24 18.37 2.12
N HIS A 25 -2.56 17.81 3.12
CA HIS A 25 -3.22 17.18 4.27
C HIS A 25 -2.68 17.63 5.62
N SER A 26 -3.52 17.54 6.66
CA SER A 26 -3.10 17.77 8.03
C SER A 26 -2.08 16.73 8.50
N GLU A 27 -1.19 17.12 9.42
CA GLU A 27 -0.22 16.21 10.03
C GLU A 27 -0.87 14.96 10.67
N SER A 28 -2.05 15.13 11.28
CA SER A 28 -2.80 14.02 11.88
C SER A 28 -3.28 13.00 10.85
N THR A 29 -3.66 13.47 9.65
CA THR A 29 -4.09 12.62 8.54
C THR A 29 -2.90 11.88 7.95
N ARG A 30 -1.80 12.60 7.69
CA ARG A 30 -0.53 12.03 7.20
C ARG A 30 -0.02 10.91 8.11
N ARG A 31 0.05 11.18 9.41
CA ARG A 31 0.51 10.18 10.39
C ARG A 31 -0.39 8.94 10.40
N SER A 32 -1.71 9.12 10.35
CA SER A 32 -2.65 8.01 10.32
C SER A 32 -2.51 7.16 9.05
N GLU A 33 -2.24 7.77 7.89
CA GLU A 33 -2.01 7.06 6.64
C GLU A 33 -0.67 6.32 6.64
N TYR A 34 0.39 6.97 7.10
CA TYR A 34 1.70 6.33 7.26
C TYR A 34 1.61 5.09 8.16
N HIS A 35 0.93 5.19 9.31
CA HIS A 35 0.72 4.05 10.19
C HIS A 35 -0.02 2.88 9.52
N ARG A 36 -0.96 3.16 8.60
CA ARG A 36 -1.64 2.13 7.82
C ARG A 36 -0.69 1.50 6.79
N LEU A 37 0.14 2.30 6.12
CA LEU A 37 1.10 1.82 5.11
C LEU A 37 2.28 1.04 5.70
N ARG A 38 2.64 1.23 6.98
CA ARG A 38 3.61 0.37 7.66
C ARG A 38 3.21 -1.12 7.65
N ALA A 39 1.90 -1.42 7.58
CA ALA A 39 1.42 -2.78 7.41
C ALA A 39 1.72 -3.36 6.04
N PHE A 40 1.61 -2.53 5.01
CA PHE A 40 1.93 -2.91 3.65
C PHE A 40 3.44 -3.13 3.47
N ILE A 41 4.28 -2.23 4.01
CA ILE A 41 5.74 -2.39 4.00
C ILE A 41 6.16 -3.72 4.63
N GLN A 42 5.63 -4.04 5.81
CA GLN A 42 5.95 -5.29 6.49
C GLN A 42 5.50 -6.51 5.70
N PHE A 43 4.32 -6.46 5.08
CA PHE A 43 3.87 -7.52 4.19
C PHE A 43 4.83 -7.71 3.00
N CYS A 44 5.28 -6.62 2.39
CA CYS A 44 6.25 -6.68 1.30
C CYS A 44 7.57 -7.31 1.74
N ASP A 45 8.09 -6.94 2.90
CA ASP A 45 9.29 -7.54 3.49
C ASP A 45 9.13 -9.06 3.71
N GLU A 46 8.01 -9.49 4.30
CA GLU A 46 7.73 -10.90 4.56
C GLU A 46 7.50 -11.75 3.29
N ASP A 47 6.91 -11.18 2.23
CA ASP A 47 6.65 -11.87 0.95
C ASP A 47 7.81 -11.74 -0.05
N GLY A 48 8.90 -11.04 0.31
CA GLY A 48 10.07 -10.83 -0.54
C GLY A 48 9.87 -9.84 -1.69
N ILE A 49 8.95 -8.88 -1.51
CA ILE A 49 8.63 -7.83 -2.47
C ILE A 49 9.52 -6.62 -2.18
N GLU A 50 10.74 -6.65 -2.72
CA GLU A 50 11.72 -5.56 -2.56
C GLU A 50 11.60 -4.47 -3.64
N ASN A 51 10.89 -4.76 -4.73
CA ASN A 51 10.67 -3.83 -5.84
C ASN A 51 9.17 -3.80 -6.20
N LEU A 52 8.58 -2.61 -6.16
CA LEU A 52 7.15 -2.42 -6.45
C LEU A 52 6.77 -2.75 -7.90
N ASN A 53 7.72 -2.75 -8.84
CA ASN A 53 7.46 -3.18 -10.22
C ASN A 53 6.94 -4.63 -10.30
N ASN A 54 7.23 -5.45 -9.28
CA ASN A 54 6.80 -6.83 -9.20
C ASN A 54 5.42 -7.01 -8.55
N LEU A 55 4.79 -5.93 -8.07
CA LEU A 55 3.52 -5.99 -7.37
C LEU A 55 2.39 -6.32 -8.33
N SER A 56 1.57 -7.32 -7.97
CA SER A 56 0.43 -7.76 -8.77
C SER A 56 -0.88 -7.72 -7.97
N GLY A 57 -2.01 -7.84 -8.65
CA GLY A 57 -3.31 -8.00 -7.98
C GLY A 57 -3.40 -9.23 -7.08
N ARG A 58 -2.61 -10.28 -7.35
CA ARG A 58 -2.54 -11.45 -6.47
C ARG A 58 -1.92 -11.10 -5.12
N ASP A 59 -0.91 -10.23 -5.13
CA ASP A 59 -0.24 -9.78 -3.91
C ASP A 59 -1.15 -8.85 -3.11
N LEU A 60 -1.95 -8.01 -3.79
CA LEU A 60 -2.98 -7.21 -3.14
C LEU A 60 -4.04 -8.07 -2.44
N TYR A 61 -4.46 -9.18 -3.06
CA TYR A 61 -5.37 -10.14 -2.43
C TYR A 61 -4.73 -10.83 -1.21
N ARG A 62 -3.46 -11.21 -1.32
CA ARG A 62 -2.68 -11.76 -0.20
C ARG A 62 -2.58 -10.77 0.95
N TYR A 63 -2.20 -9.51 0.66
CA TYR A 63 -2.13 -8.45 1.65
C TYR A 63 -3.47 -8.23 2.36
N ARG A 64 -4.59 -8.20 1.62
CA ARG A 64 -5.93 -8.08 2.20
C ARG A 64 -6.20 -9.18 3.24
N THR A 65 -5.83 -10.42 2.93
CA THR A 65 -6.03 -11.57 3.82
C THR A 65 -5.07 -11.52 5.00
N TRP A 66 -3.78 -11.29 4.73
CA TRP A 66 -2.71 -11.11 5.72
C TRP A 66 -3.08 -10.05 6.75
N ARG A 67 -3.54 -8.88 6.29
CA ARG A 67 -3.92 -7.78 7.18
C ARG A 67 -5.16 -8.09 7.99
N ARG A 68 -6.19 -8.70 7.39
CA ARG A 68 -7.42 -9.07 8.09
C ARG A 68 -7.16 -10.05 9.24
N GLU A 69 -6.30 -11.05 8.99
CA GLU A 69 -5.95 -12.10 9.94
C GLU A 69 -4.94 -11.65 10.99
N GLY A 70 -4.43 -10.41 10.90
CA GLY A 70 -3.46 -9.90 11.86
C GLY A 70 -2.09 -10.57 11.74
N LYS A 71 -1.73 -11.04 10.55
CA LYS A 71 -0.37 -11.52 10.30
C LYS A 71 0.61 -10.35 10.37
N GLY A 72 1.87 -10.68 10.64
CA GLY A 72 2.94 -9.73 10.88
C GLY A 72 3.21 -9.48 12.36
N ASP A 73 4.49 -9.24 12.66
CA ASP A 73 4.94 -8.92 14.01
C ASP A 73 4.20 -7.69 14.58
N GLY A 74 3.74 -7.82 15.82
CA GLY A 74 2.97 -6.79 16.54
C GLY A 74 1.58 -6.48 15.96
N ARG A 75 1.00 -7.37 15.14
CA ARG A 75 -0.34 -7.16 14.55
C ARG A 75 -1.38 -8.10 15.11
N GLU A 76 -2.62 -7.60 15.14
CA GLU A 76 -3.80 -8.34 15.54
C GLU A 76 -4.84 -8.36 14.41
N PRO A 77 -5.76 -9.34 14.41
CA PRO A 77 -6.88 -9.38 13.49
C PRO A 77 -7.73 -8.12 13.59
N ILE A 78 -8.24 -7.66 12.47
CA ILE A 78 -9.03 -6.41 12.41
C ILE A 78 -10.43 -6.64 11.86
N LYS A 79 -11.36 -5.79 12.31
CA LYS A 79 -12.74 -5.75 11.82
C LYS A 79 -12.79 -5.23 10.38
N LEU A 80 -13.87 -5.55 9.67
CA LEU A 80 -14.09 -5.14 8.28
C LEU A 80 -14.03 -3.62 8.08
N VAL A 81 -14.59 -2.83 9.02
CA VAL A 81 -14.54 -1.37 8.96
C VAL A 81 -13.10 -0.84 8.98
N THR A 82 -12.25 -1.39 9.86
CA THR A 82 -10.83 -1.03 9.95
C THR A 82 -10.08 -1.47 8.70
N LEU A 83 -10.36 -2.67 8.20
CA LEU A 83 -9.77 -3.18 6.96
C LEU A 83 -10.11 -2.29 5.78
N LYS A 84 -11.38 -1.87 5.66
CA LYS A 84 -11.83 -0.95 4.60
C LYS A 84 -11.03 0.36 4.62
N SER A 85 -10.83 0.97 5.79
CA SER A 85 -10.00 2.17 5.92
C SER A 85 -8.53 1.93 5.54
N GLN A 86 -7.95 0.79 5.93
CA GLN A 86 -6.58 0.42 5.53
C GLN A 86 -6.43 0.23 4.02
N LEU A 87 -7.36 -0.50 3.40
CA LEU A 87 -7.34 -0.74 1.96
C LEU A 87 -7.66 0.54 1.17
N ALA A 88 -8.47 1.45 1.71
CA ALA A 88 -8.69 2.75 1.06
C ALA A 88 -7.41 3.61 1.04
N THR A 89 -6.60 3.58 2.11
CA THR A 89 -5.27 4.23 2.11
C THR A 89 -4.34 3.53 1.13
N LEU A 90 -4.28 2.20 1.12
CA LEU A 90 -3.47 1.48 0.14
C LEU A 90 -3.88 1.81 -1.30
N ARG A 91 -5.18 1.95 -1.59
CA ARG A 91 -5.67 2.32 -2.93
C ARG A 91 -5.16 3.69 -3.38
N ARG A 92 -5.15 4.68 -2.48
CA ARG A 92 -4.60 6.01 -2.78
C ARG A 92 -3.10 5.95 -3.02
N PHE A 93 -2.39 5.21 -2.17
CA PHE A 93 -0.96 4.98 -2.34
C PHE A 93 -0.64 4.32 -3.68
N LEU A 94 -1.37 3.27 -4.09
CA LEU A 94 -1.16 2.59 -5.38
C LEU A 94 -1.43 3.49 -6.57
N ARG A 95 -2.42 4.40 -6.46
CA ARG A 95 -2.67 5.40 -7.50
C ARG A 95 -1.47 6.34 -7.64
N PHE A 96 -0.98 6.89 -6.52
CA PHE A 96 0.23 7.71 -6.50
C PHE A 96 1.44 6.95 -7.06
N ALA A 97 1.62 5.69 -6.66
CA ALA A 97 2.71 4.85 -7.15
C ALA A 97 2.62 4.65 -8.68
N GLY A 98 1.42 4.51 -9.23
CA GLY A 98 1.20 4.49 -10.67
C GLY A 98 1.53 5.82 -11.35
N ASP A 99 1.24 6.95 -10.70
CA ASP A 99 1.54 8.29 -11.23
C ASP A 99 3.06 8.60 -11.27
N ILE A 100 3.89 7.85 -10.53
CA ILE A 100 5.36 7.97 -10.52
C ILE A 100 6.06 6.75 -11.15
N ASP A 101 5.34 5.97 -11.95
CA ASP A 101 5.86 4.80 -12.67
C ASP A 101 6.43 3.68 -11.77
N ALA A 102 6.00 3.59 -10.50
CA ALA A 102 6.48 2.57 -9.54
C ALA A 102 5.71 1.24 -9.60
N VAL A 103 4.50 1.25 -10.15
CA VAL A 103 3.62 0.07 -10.34
C VAL A 103 2.83 0.24 -11.63
N ASP A 104 2.18 -0.82 -12.09
CA ASP A 104 1.18 -0.70 -13.16
C ASP A 104 0.13 0.38 -12.81
N PRO A 105 -0.13 1.35 -13.70
CA PRO A 105 -0.96 2.52 -13.40
C PRO A 105 -2.42 2.17 -13.10
N GLU A 106 -2.90 0.98 -13.48
CA GLU A 106 -4.26 0.50 -13.23
C GLU A 106 -4.33 -0.47 -12.04
N LEU A 107 -3.20 -0.78 -11.38
CA LEU A 107 -3.14 -1.74 -10.28
C LEU A 107 -4.08 -1.39 -9.12
N TYR A 108 -4.25 -0.09 -8.84
CA TYR A 108 -5.14 0.40 -7.78
C TYR A 108 -6.62 0.02 -8.01
N GLU A 109 -7.03 -0.30 -9.24
CA GLU A 109 -8.39 -0.74 -9.57
C GLU A 109 -8.65 -2.18 -9.14
N GLN A 110 -7.61 -3.01 -9.12
CA GLN A 110 -7.68 -4.41 -8.70
C GLN A 110 -7.91 -4.54 -7.19
N LEU A 111 -7.70 -3.48 -6.41
CA LEU A 111 -7.93 -3.46 -4.98
C LEU A 111 -9.42 -3.27 -4.64
N THR A 112 -10.14 -4.37 -4.47
CA THR A 112 -11.55 -4.33 -4.04
C THR A 112 -11.68 -4.05 -2.55
N LEU A 113 -12.43 -2.99 -2.19
CA LEU A 113 -12.76 -2.67 -0.80
C LEU A 113 -13.91 -3.55 -0.29
N PRO A 114 -13.87 -4.00 0.98
CA PRO A 114 -15.03 -4.63 1.61
C PRO A 114 -16.22 -3.66 1.65
N THR A 115 -17.40 -4.15 1.25
CA THR A 115 -18.69 -3.47 1.47
C THR A 115 -19.07 -3.51 2.94
#